data_AF-A0AAE0RK89-F1
#
_entry.id   AF-A0AAE0RK89-F1
#
_cell.length_a   1.000
_cell.length_b   1.000
_cell.length_c   1.000
_cell.angle_alpha   90.00
_cell.angle_beta   90.00
_cell.angle_gamma   90.00
#
_symmetry.space_group_name_H-M   'P 1'
#
loop_
_entity.id
_entity.type
_entity.pdbx_description
1 polymer ?
#
loop_
_entity_poly.entity_id
_entity_poly.type
_entity_poly.pdbx_seq_one_letter_code
_entity_poly.pdbx_strand_id
1 'polypeptide(L)'
;MTTLYIQQLKSKTKEKELVDQTQAEEFVRHALTFCECLYDPYHNWRHRIHGQQISTVEKSRQKFKAALLTVEFVPFFYQCFQESEHLKDSLKCCLLHLFGSIVAGGQRNALLAISPATMEVLLGVLGAGECMGEGEEGEDWDGAAPVQKAVLTLCCLREVVHSLLASSSDQRQVEISTVLDSYFKLLNYDPNTAGVKGHPAPPRSQHWESRLVALQVNMLDTIQDMFDCSDRPVLQAIFLNSNCFEHLTRLLQNSKLVNVRFAAADKEQKDLTNRLLT
;
A
#
# COMPACT_ATOMS: atom_id res chain seq x y z
N MET A 1 -7.78 15.13 -21.58
CA MET A 1 -9.06 14.40 -21.72
C MET A 1 -9.36 13.56 -20.49
N THR A 2 -8.51 12.59 -20.12
CA THR A 2 -8.73 11.73 -18.93
C THR A 2 -8.82 12.50 -17.60
N THR A 3 -7.96 13.51 -17.39
CA THR A 3 -7.99 14.37 -16.18
C THR A 3 -9.29 15.17 -16.07
N LEU A 4 -9.84 15.63 -17.19
CA LEU A 4 -11.10 16.39 -17.22
C LEU A 4 -12.31 15.50 -16.88
N TYR A 5 -12.30 14.24 -17.35
CA TYR A 5 -13.37 13.30 -17.07
C TYR A 5 -13.39 12.85 -15.61
N ILE A 6 -12.20 12.62 -15.03
CA ILE A 6 -12.07 12.33 -13.60
C ILE A 6 -12.55 13.52 -12.77
N GLN A 7 -12.25 14.76 -13.18
CA GLN A 7 -12.79 15.96 -12.52
C GLN A 7 -14.32 16.09 -12.64
N GLN A 8 -14.92 15.70 -13.76
CA GLN A 8 -16.38 15.70 -13.93
C GLN A 8 -17.07 14.69 -12.99
N LEU A 9 -16.49 13.48 -12.85
CA LEU A 9 -16.94 12.46 -11.92
C LEU A 9 -16.91 12.90 -10.44
N LYS A 10 -16.09 13.90 -10.08
CA LYS A 10 -16.01 14.44 -8.71
C LYS A 10 -17.22 15.30 -8.29
N SER A 11 -18.05 15.78 -9.22
CA SER A 11 -18.81 17.02 -8.97
C SER A 11 -20.31 16.92 -8.62
N LYS A 12 -21.12 15.90 -8.97
CA LYS A 12 -22.59 15.96 -8.75
C LYS A 12 -23.36 14.63 -8.60
N THR A 13 -24.52 14.74 -7.94
CA THR A 13 -25.53 13.71 -7.62
C THR A 13 -26.88 13.99 -8.33
N LYS A 14 -27.46 13.01 -9.04
CA LYS A 14 -28.86 12.49 -8.94
C LYS A 14 -29.33 11.75 -10.22
N GLU A 15 -29.59 10.46 -10.06
CA GLU A 15 -30.40 9.46 -10.81
C GLU A 15 -30.47 9.46 -12.35
N LYS A 16 -30.65 10.58 -13.06
CA LYS A 16 -30.67 10.60 -14.55
C LYS A 16 -29.25 10.54 -15.15
N GLU A 17 -28.24 10.83 -14.35
CA GLU A 17 -26.81 10.83 -14.71
C GLU A 17 -26.11 9.47 -14.46
N LEU A 18 -26.76 8.49 -13.82
CA LEU A 18 -26.13 7.18 -13.50
C LEU A 18 -25.62 6.42 -14.73
N VAL A 19 -26.32 6.54 -15.86
CA VAL A 19 -25.91 5.90 -17.13
C VAL A 19 -24.70 6.61 -17.75
N ASP A 20 -24.69 7.95 -17.75
CA ASP A 20 -23.57 8.77 -18.22
C ASP A 20 -22.33 8.63 -17.32
N GLN A 21 -22.55 8.48 -16.00
CA GLN A 21 -21.49 8.22 -15.03
C GLN A 21 -20.85 6.84 -15.24
N THR A 22 -21.66 5.82 -15.54
CA THR A 22 -21.16 4.47 -15.85
C THR A 22 -20.31 4.47 -17.13
N GLN A 23 -20.77 5.14 -18.19
CA GLN A 23 -19.98 5.31 -19.42
C GLN A 23 -18.69 6.10 -19.16
N ALA A 24 -18.75 7.11 -18.28
CA ALA A 24 -17.58 7.91 -17.97
C ALA A 24 -16.51 7.15 -17.17
N GLU A 25 -16.94 6.38 -16.18
CA GLU A 25 -16.07 5.48 -15.44
C GLU A 25 -15.48 4.39 -16.34
N GLU A 26 -16.27 3.88 -17.28
CA GLU A 26 -15.80 2.90 -18.25
C GLU A 26 -14.76 3.48 -19.19
N PHE A 27 -14.97 4.69 -19.70
CA PHE A 27 -13.96 5.40 -20.49
C PHE A 27 -12.66 5.59 -19.68
N VAL A 28 -12.77 6.04 -18.43
CA VAL A 28 -11.59 6.22 -17.55
C VAL A 28 -10.87 4.90 -17.34
N ARG A 29 -11.58 3.81 -17.07
CA ARG A 29 -11.01 2.47 -16.89
C ARG A 29 -10.23 2.01 -18.12
N HIS A 30 -10.81 2.17 -19.30
CA HIS A 30 -10.14 1.85 -20.56
C HIS A 30 -8.93 2.74 -20.80
N ALA A 31 -9.01 4.04 -20.51
CA ALA A 31 -7.89 4.96 -20.63
C ALA A 31 -6.74 4.61 -19.68
N LEU A 32 -7.05 4.23 -18.42
CA LEU A 32 -6.04 3.79 -17.45
C LEU A 32 -5.38 2.48 -17.91
N THR A 33 -6.16 1.52 -18.40
CA THR A 33 -5.65 0.25 -18.94
C THR A 33 -4.75 0.49 -20.15
N PHE A 34 -5.12 1.40 -21.05
CA PHE A 34 -4.26 1.83 -22.15
C PHE A 34 -2.94 2.44 -21.65
N CYS A 35 -3.00 3.30 -20.63
CA CYS A 35 -1.80 3.86 -20.02
C CYS A 35 -0.91 2.79 -19.37
N GLU A 36 -1.49 1.73 -18.78
CA GLU A 36 -0.71 0.58 -18.30
C GLU A 36 0.12 -0.04 -19.44
N CYS A 37 -0.49 -0.30 -20.60
CA CYS A 37 0.23 -0.81 -21.78
C CYS A 37 1.33 0.16 -22.26
N LEU A 38 1.06 1.47 -22.18
CA LEU A 38 1.99 2.51 -22.61
C LEU A 38 3.25 2.55 -21.73
N TYR A 39 3.06 2.40 -20.42
CA TYR A 39 4.15 2.49 -19.43
C TYR A 39 4.77 1.15 -19.06
N ASP A 40 4.11 0.02 -19.39
CA ASP A 40 4.62 -1.33 -19.21
C ASP A 40 4.23 -2.23 -20.40
N PRO A 41 4.94 -2.12 -21.55
CA PRO A 41 4.57 -2.83 -22.78
C PRO A 41 4.57 -4.36 -22.70
N TYR A 42 5.17 -4.92 -21.65
CA TYR A 42 5.26 -6.36 -21.40
C TYR A 42 4.42 -6.79 -20.20
N HIS A 43 3.65 -5.88 -19.60
CA HIS A 43 2.83 -6.13 -18.42
C HIS A 43 3.62 -6.76 -17.26
N ASN A 44 4.90 -6.40 -17.11
CA ASN A 44 5.77 -6.86 -16.02
C ASN A 44 5.07 -6.75 -14.65
N TRP A 45 4.36 -5.66 -14.42
CA TRP A 45 3.56 -5.45 -13.21
C TRP A 45 2.52 -6.55 -13.00
N ARG A 46 1.74 -6.89 -14.04
CA ARG A 46 0.70 -7.92 -13.96
C ARG A 46 1.29 -9.31 -13.71
N HIS A 47 2.43 -9.63 -14.30
CA HIS A 47 3.15 -10.88 -14.01
C HIS A 47 3.58 -10.93 -12.53
N ARG A 48 4.12 -9.82 -12.00
CA ARG A 48 4.60 -9.73 -10.61
C ARG A 48 3.51 -9.80 -9.54
N ILE A 49 2.31 -9.26 -9.78
CA ILE A 49 1.19 -9.42 -8.84
C ILE A 49 0.65 -10.86 -8.82
N HIS A 50 0.86 -11.63 -9.90
CA HIS A 50 0.51 -13.05 -9.97
C HIS A 50 1.65 -13.98 -9.49
N GLY A 51 2.68 -13.43 -8.84
CA GLY A 51 3.81 -14.21 -8.32
C GLY A 51 4.76 -14.73 -9.39
N GLN A 52 4.66 -14.24 -10.63
CA GLN A 52 5.57 -14.62 -11.70
C GLN A 52 6.83 -13.74 -11.65
N GLN A 53 7.96 -14.39 -11.44
CA GLN A 53 9.27 -13.73 -11.38
C GLN A 53 9.86 -13.62 -12.79
N ILE A 54 9.93 -12.39 -13.30
CA ILE A 54 10.63 -12.09 -14.55
C ILE A 54 12.09 -11.82 -14.21
N SER A 55 12.99 -12.65 -14.71
CA SER A 55 14.42 -12.50 -14.46
C SER A 55 14.96 -11.20 -15.05
N THR A 56 16.05 -10.67 -14.47
CA THR A 56 16.76 -9.50 -15.02
C THR A 56 17.19 -9.73 -16.47
N VAL A 57 17.53 -10.97 -16.82
CA VAL A 57 17.89 -11.37 -18.18
C VAL A 57 16.70 -11.23 -19.13
N GLU A 58 15.52 -11.74 -18.76
CA GLU A 58 14.30 -11.58 -19.56
C GLU A 58 13.91 -10.12 -19.70
N LYS A 59 14.00 -9.34 -18.63
CA LYS A 59 13.75 -7.89 -18.67
C LYS A 59 14.72 -7.16 -19.61
N SER A 60 15.99 -7.57 -19.65
CA SER A 60 16.98 -6.98 -20.56
C SER A 60 16.70 -7.26 -22.05
N ARG A 61 15.99 -8.36 -22.35
CA ARG A 61 15.64 -8.79 -23.72
C ARG A 61 14.39 -8.07 -24.28
N GLN A 62 13.72 -7.26 -23.46
CA GLN A 62 12.55 -6.48 -23.86
C GLN A 62 12.94 -5.36 -24.82
N LYS A 63 12.50 -5.52 -26.08
CA LYS A 63 12.84 -4.65 -27.22
C LYS A 63 12.13 -3.31 -27.18
N PHE A 64 10.87 -3.32 -26.75
CA PHE A 64 10.03 -2.11 -26.66
C PHE A 64 10.28 -1.42 -25.33
N LYS A 65 10.43 -0.11 -25.34
CA LYS A 65 10.61 0.68 -24.12
C LYS A 65 9.28 1.37 -23.76
N ALA A 66 9.03 1.48 -22.47
CA ALA A 66 7.93 2.27 -21.93
C ALA A 66 7.99 3.71 -22.47
N ALA A 67 6.83 4.32 -22.71
CA ALA A 67 6.78 5.74 -23.02
C ALA A 67 7.32 6.58 -21.87
N LEU A 68 7.81 7.78 -22.16
CA LEU A 68 8.29 8.70 -21.12
C LEU A 68 7.13 9.12 -20.21
N LEU A 69 7.35 9.06 -18.89
CA LEU A 69 6.38 9.50 -17.92
C LEU A 69 6.09 10.99 -18.09
N THR A 70 4.81 11.35 -18.14
CA THR A 70 4.39 12.76 -18.17
C THR A 70 4.62 13.40 -16.82
N VAL A 71 5.10 14.65 -16.81
CA VAL A 71 5.35 15.42 -15.57
C VAL A 71 4.08 15.59 -14.70
N GLU A 72 2.91 15.54 -15.32
CA GLU A 72 1.61 15.65 -14.66
C GLU A 72 1.19 14.39 -13.88
N PHE A 73 1.91 13.27 -13.98
CA PHE A 73 1.48 12.02 -13.38
C PHE A 73 1.43 12.09 -11.84
N VAL A 74 2.49 12.58 -11.20
CA VAL A 74 2.56 12.70 -9.73
C VAL A 74 1.44 13.59 -9.16
N PRO A 75 1.24 14.84 -9.64
CA PRO A 75 0.15 15.68 -9.13
C PRO A 75 -1.22 15.07 -9.44
N PHE A 76 -1.42 14.47 -10.62
CA PHE A 76 -2.65 13.77 -10.96
C PHE A 76 -2.95 12.61 -10.00
N PHE A 77 -1.96 11.76 -9.71
CA PHE A 77 -2.10 10.63 -8.82
C PHE A 77 -2.44 11.08 -7.39
N TYR A 78 -1.71 12.07 -6.88
CA TYR A 78 -2.02 12.67 -5.57
C TYR A 78 -3.45 13.20 -5.51
N GLN A 79 -3.88 13.94 -6.53
CA GLN A 79 -5.23 14.51 -6.59
C GLN A 79 -6.34 13.45 -6.58
N CYS A 80 -6.11 12.31 -7.21
CA CYS A 80 -7.10 11.21 -7.28
C CYS A 80 -7.33 10.53 -5.93
N PHE A 81 -6.33 10.53 -5.03
CA PHE A 81 -6.45 9.87 -3.73
C PHE A 81 -6.75 10.85 -2.59
N GLN A 82 -6.24 12.08 -2.64
CA GLN A 82 -6.37 13.06 -1.55
C GLN A 82 -7.58 13.98 -1.69
N GLU A 83 -7.92 14.41 -2.91
CA GLU A 83 -9.01 15.38 -3.15
C GLU A 83 -10.30 14.73 -3.70
N SER A 84 -10.30 13.42 -3.93
CA SER A 84 -11.39 12.73 -4.64
C SER A 84 -12.01 11.66 -3.75
N GLU A 85 -12.66 12.09 -2.66
CA GLU A 85 -13.33 11.18 -1.72
C GLU A 85 -14.34 10.26 -2.43
N HIS A 86 -15.10 10.81 -3.39
CA HIS A 86 -16.13 10.08 -4.15
C HIS A 86 -15.62 9.21 -5.31
N LEU A 87 -14.30 9.15 -5.56
CA LEU A 87 -13.78 8.28 -6.61
C LEU A 87 -13.94 6.81 -6.18
N LYS A 88 -14.68 6.02 -6.96
CA LYS A 88 -14.92 4.60 -6.70
C LYS A 88 -13.62 3.84 -6.46
N ASP A 89 -13.66 2.91 -5.52
CA ASP A 89 -12.51 2.08 -5.16
C ASP A 89 -11.97 1.24 -6.32
N SER A 90 -12.83 0.81 -7.24
CA SER A 90 -12.41 0.11 -8.47
C SER A 90 -11.52 0.99 -9.35
N LEU A 91 -11.78 2.30 -9.44
CA LEU A 91 -10.93 3.24 -10.17
C LEU A 91 -9.65 3.56 -9.41
N LYS A 92 -9.69 3.65 -8.07
CA LYS A 92 -8.49 3.74 -7.24
C LYS A 92 -7.58 2.51 -7.43
N CYS A 93 -8.15 1.31 -7.53
CA CYS A 93 -7.40 0.10 -7.87
C CYS A 93 -6.78 0.18 -9.28
N CYS A 94 -7.50 0.68 -10.28
CA CYS A 94 -6.94 0.92 -11.62
C CYS A 94 -5.76 1.89 -11.58
N LEU A 95 -5.84 2.95 -10.76
CA LEU A 95 -4.75 3.90 -10.57
C LEU A 95 -3.53 3.27 -9.88
N LEU A 96 -3.74 2.37 -8.90
CA LEU A 96 -2.67 1.59 -8.30
C LEU A 96 -2.01 0.66 -9.33
N HIS A 97 -2.80 0.01 -10.19
CA HIS A 97 -2.24 -0.80 -11.27
C HIS A 97 -1.44 0.03 -12.27
N LEU A 98 -1.89 1.23 -12.60
CA LEU A 98 -1.14 2.18 -13.43
C LEU A 98 0.18 2.58 -12.77
N PHE A 99 0.16 2.92 -11.47
CA PHE A 99 1.38 3.23 -10.72
C PHE A 99 2.36 2.05 -10.73
N GLY A 100 1.88 0.84 -10.42
CA GLY A 100 2.69 -0.37 -10.44
C GLY A 100 3.28 -0.65 -11.83
N SER A 101 2.51 -0.42 -12.90
CA SER A 101 2.98 -0.53 -14.30
C SER A 101 4.08 0.47 -14.60
N ILE A 102 3.94 1.73 -14.18
CA ILE A 102 4.96 2.78 -14.36
C ILE A 102 6.27 2.41 -13.65
N VAL A 103 6.19 1.88 -12.43
CA VAL A 103 7.37 1.46 -11.64
C VAL A 103 8.01 0.21 -12.24
N ALA A 104 7.23 -0.82 -12.57
CA ALA A 104 7.73 -2.08 -13.10
C ALA A 104 8.28 -1.96 -14.54
N GLY A 105 7.65 -1.11 -15.36
CA GLY A 105 7.90 -1.01 -16.80
C GLY A 105 9.23 -0.34 -17.19
N GLY A 106 9.82 0.49 -16.32
CA GLY A 106 11.14 1.05 -16.61
C GLY A 106 11.73 1.91 -15.50
N GLN A 107 13.04 1.75 -15.27
CA GLN A 107 13.76 2.40 -14.16
C GLN A 107 13.68 3.93 -14.18
N ARG A 108 13.79 4.55 -15.37
CA ARG A 108 13.67 6.01 -15.52
C ARG A 108 12.30 6.52 -15.04
N ASN A 109 11.23 5.86 -15.45
CA ASN A 109 9.88 6.26 -15.06
C ASN A 109 9.60 5.97 -13.59
N ALA A 110 10.11 4.84 -13.06
CA ALA A 110 10.03 4.51 -11.65
C ALA A 110 10.62 5.64 -10.78
N LEU A 111 11.82 6.12 -11.09
CA LEU A 111 12.47 7.18 -10.31
C LEU A 111 11.76 8.54 -10.39
N LEU A 112 11.01 8.79 -11.47
CA LEU A 112 10.16 9.98 -11.59
C LEU A 112 8.84 9.84 -10.82
N ALA A 113 8.25 8.64 -10.83
CA ALA A 113 6.99 8.34 -10.15
C ALA A 113 7.15 8.17 -8.64
N ILE A 114 8.27 7.64 -8.19
CA ILE A 114 8.61 7.48 -6.76
C ILE A 114 9.04 8.84 -6.22
N SER A 115 8.11 9.49 -5.52
CA SER A 115 8.29 10.81 -4.93
C SER A 115 7.69 10.84 -3.52
N PRO A 116 8.04 11.84 -2.68
CA PRO A 116 7.44 11.97 -1.37
C PRO A 116 5.91 11.97 -1.41
N ALA A 117 5.31 12.65 -2.40
CA ALA A 117 3.86 12.75 -2.56
C ALA A 117 3.21 11.41 -2.91
N THR A 118 3.82 10.59 -3.79
CA THR A 118 3.26 9.27 -4.12
C THR A 118 3.43 8.28 -2.98
N MET A 119 4.52 8.38 -2.20
CA MET A 119 4.71 7.54 -1.01
C MET A 119 3.68 7.87 0.07
N GLU A 120 3.42 9.16 0.30
CA GLU A 120 2.38 9.60 1.22
C GLU A 120 1.00 9.05 0.84
N VAL A 121 0.66 9.06 -0.45
CA VAL A 121 -0.58 8.45 -0.95
C VAL A 121 -0.63 6.96 -0.68
N LEU A 122 0.40 6.19 -1.06
CA LEU A 122 0.41 4.74 -0.85
C LEU A 122 0.30 4.38 0.64
N LEU A 123 1.10 5.01 1.49
CA LEU A 123 1.07 4.77 2.93
C LEU A 123 -0.26 5.24 3.55
N GLY A 124 -0.82 6.34 3.05
CA GLY A 124 -2.14 6.84 3.43
C GLY A 124 -3.27 5.86 3.09
N VAL A 125 -3.24 5.22 1.91
CA VAL A 125 -4.21 4.20 1.53
C VAL A 125 -4.21 3.00 2.49
N LEU A 126 -3.05 2.62 3.03
CA LEU A 126 -2.95 1.56 4.03
C LEU A 126 -3.38 2.02 5.43
N GLY A 127 -3.06 3.26 5.81
CA GLY A 127 -3.40 3.82 7.12
C GLY A 127 -4.86 4.29 7.27
N ALA A 128 -5.51 4.65 6.16
CA ALA A 128 -6.87 5.15 6.13
C ALA A 128 -7.93 4.03 6.11
N GLY A 129 -7.64 2.81 6.61
CA GLY A 129 -8.58 1.69 6.66
C GLY A 129 -9.93 2.14 7.24
N GLU A 130 -10.91 2.40 6.36
CA GLU A 130 -11.90 3.46 6.51
C GLU A 130 -12.54 3.54 7.90
N CYS A 131 -12.21 4.60 8.64
CA CYS A 131 -13.15 5.17 9.60
C CYS A 131 -14.25 5.87 8.79
N MET A 132 -15.49 5.44 9.04
CA MET A 132 -16.77 6.06 8.63
C MET A 132 -17.32 5.72 7.24
N GLY A 133 -18.39 4.93 7.30
CA GLY A 133 -19.35 4.64 6.25
C GLY A 133 -20.51 3.81 6.82
N GLU A 134 -20.95 4.09 8.06
CA GLU A 134 -22.31 3.72 8.47
C GLU A 134 -23.25 4.65 7.71
N GLY A 135 -23.60 4.27 6.48
CA GLY A 135 -24.44 5.11 5.64
C GLY A 135 -24.27 4.83 4.16
N GLU A 136 -24.49 3.58 3.75
CA GLU A 136 -25.09 3.26 2.45
C GLU A 136 -25.52 1.78 2.52
N GLU A 137 -26.68 1.56 3.14
CA GLU A 137 -27.52 0.39 2.83
C GLU A 137 -27.98 0.56 1.37
N GLY A 138 -27.08 0.21 0.45
CA GLY A 138 -27.29 0.20 -0.98
C GLY A 138 -26.58 -1.04 -1.52
N GLU A 139 -27.36 -1.92 -2.13
CA GLU A 139 -26.98 -3.25 -2.63
C GLU A 139 -25.80 -3.21 -3.60
N ASP A 140 -24.55 -3.32 -3.12
CA ASP A 140 -23.41 -4.00 -3.77
C ASP A 140 -22.18 -4.03 -2.83
N TRP A 141 -22.33 -4.58 -1.62
CA TRP A 141 -21.21 -4.74 -0.69
C TRP A 141 -20.30 -5.88 -1.16
N ASP A 142 -19.41 -5.61 -2.10
CA ASP A 142 -18.27 -6.49 -2.37
C ASP A 142 -17.21 -6.26 -1.29
N GLY A 143 -17.36 -6.96 -0.16
CA GLY A 143 -16.43 -6.89 0.98
C GLY A 143 -14.96 -7.21 0.64
N ALA A 144 -14.68 -7.64 -0.59
CA ALA A 144 -13.34 -7.86 -1.12
C ALA A 144 -12.63 -6.57 -1.60
N ALA A 145 -13.36 -5.52 -1.98
CA ALA A 145 -12.77 -4.33 -2.61
C ALA A 145 -11.77 -3.56 -1.72
N PRO A 146 -12.04 -3.34 -0.41
CA PRO A 146 -11.09 -2.63 0.45
C PRO A 146 -9.82 -3.44 0.74
N VAL A 147 -9.94 -4.77 0.82
CA VAL A 147 -8.81 -5.69 1.02
C VAL A 147 -7.95 -5.73 -0.24
N GLN A 148 -8.58 -5.77 -1.42
CA GLN A 148 -7.89 -5.75 -2.70
C GLN A 148 -7.06 -4.47 -2.88
N LYS A 149 -7.63 -3.30 -2.55
CA LYS A 149 -6.92 -2.02 -2.60
C LYS A 149 -5.66 -2.02 -1.72
N ALA A 150 -5.76 -2.51 -0.49
CA ALA A 150 -4.61 -2.59 0.42
C ALA A 150 -3.52 -3.54 -0.10
N VAL A 151 -3.91 -4.74 -0.58
CA VAL A 151 -2.97 -5.72 -1.15
C VAL A 151 -2.27 -5.16 -2.40
N LEU A 152 -3.00 -4.47 -3.27
CA LEU A 152 -2.42 -3.80 -4.44
C LEU A 152 -1.42 -2.72 -4.03
N THR A 153 -1.75 -1.90 -3.04
CA THR A 153 -0.83 -0.88 -2.50
C THR A 153 0.43 -1.52 -1.91
N LEU A 154 0.32 -2.65 -1.21
CA LEU A 154 1.48 -3.39 -0.71
C LEU A 154 2.36 -3.92 -1.84
N CYS A 155 1.76 -4.45 -2.91
CA CYS A 155 2.49 -4.83 -4.12
C CYS A 155 3.22 -3.63 -4.74
N CYS A 156 2.58 -2.45 -4.79
CA CYS A 156 3.24 -1.23 -5.25
C CYS A 156 4.45 -0.88 -4.38
N LEU A 157 4.32 -0.94 -3.05
CA LEU A 157 5.43 -0.65 -2.13
C LEU A 157 6.60 -1.62 -2.29
N ARG A 158 6.33 -2.91 -2.52
CA ARG A 158 7.35 -3.90 -2.87
C ARG A 158 8.10 -3.49 -4.14
N GLU A 159 7.37 -3.14 -5.20
CA GLU A 159 8.00 -2.69 -6.46
C GLU A 159 8.80 -1.40 -6.28
N VAL A 160 8.32 -0.46 -5.46
CA VAL A 160 9.08 0.75 -5.10
C VAL A 160 10.40 0.38 -4.45
N VAL A 161 10.40 -0.50 -3.44
CA VAL A 161 11.63 -0.94 -2.77
C VAL A 161 12.59 -1.61 -3.76
N HIS A 162 12.09 -2.49 -4.63
CA HIS A 162 12.90 -3.14 -5.65
C HIS A 162 13.50 -2.15 -6.67
N SER A 163 12.70 -1.19 -7.14
CA SER A 163 13.15 -0.15 -8.06
C SER A 163 14.17 0.79 -7.42
N LEU A 164 13.97 1.18 -6.15
CA LEU A 164 14.95 1.97 -5.42
C LEU A 164 16.24 1.18 -5.24
N LEU A 165 16.18 -0.09 -4.83
CA LEU A 165 17.37 -0.92 -4.65
C LEU A 165 18.20 -1.04 -5.94
N ALA A 166 17.55 -1.06 -7.10
CA ALA A 166 18.21 -1.13 -8.40
C ALA A 166 18.74 0.22 -8.93
N SER A 167 18.44 1.36 -8.29
CA SER A 167 19.00 2.67 -8.67
C SER A 167 20.20 3.06 -7.83
N SER A 168 20.98 4.03 -8.30
CA SER A 168 21.97 4.71 -7.49
C SER A 168 21.32 5.78 -6.60
N SER A 169 21.92 6.07 -5.43
CA SER A 169 21.35 6.99 -4.43
C SER A 169 21.21 8.42 -4.97
N ASP A 170 22.12 8.89 -5.82
CA ASP A 170 22.09 10.23 -6.43
C ASP A 170 20.90 10.48 -7.38
N GLN A 171 20.25 9.41 -7.85
CA GLN A 171 19.11 9.50 -8.77
C GLN A 171 17.75 9.44 -8.05
N ARG A 172 17.73 9.13 -6.75
CA ARG A 172 16.51 8.88 -6.00
C ARG A 172 15.95 10.18 -5.42
N GLN A 173 14.63 10.33 -5.47
CA GLN A 173 13.91 11.37 -4.72
C GLN A 173 13.53 10.92 -3.30
N VAL A 174 13.50 9.60 -3.08
CA VAL A 174 13.09 8.97 -1.84
C VAL A 174 14.06 7.85 -1.51
N GLU A 175 14.53 7.80 -0.26
CA GLU A 175 15.38 6.71 0.22
C GLU A 175 14.57 5.54 0.76
N ILE A 176 15.12 4.33 0.62
CA ILE A 176 14.49 3.08 1.07
C ILE A 176 14.21 3.13 2.58
N SER A 177 15.15 3.69 3.37
CA SER A 177 14.98 3.84 4.82
C SER A 177 13.75 4.66 5.18
N THR A 178 13.49 5.77 4.47
CA THR A 178 12.33 6.64 4.72
C THR A 178 11.00 5.93 4.44
N VAL A 179 10.97 5.08 3.40
CA VAL A 179 9.82 4.23 3.09
C VAL A 179 9.60 3.21 4.22
N LEU A 180 10.67 2.51 4.63
CA LEU A 180 10.61 1.51 5.70
C LEU A 180 10.21 2.12 7.05
N ASP A 181 10.72 3.29 7.41
CA ASP A 181 10.37 3.97 8.65
C ASP A 181 8.87 4.24 8.73
N SER A 182 8.28 4.69 7.63
CA SER A 182 6.84 4.98 7.55
C SER A 182 6.02 3.69 7.52
N TYR A 183 6.51 2.68 6.82
CA TYR A 183 5.94 1.34 6.77
C TYR A 183 5.88 0.68 8.16
N PHE A 184 6.98 0.73 8.92
CA PHE A 184 7.06 0.14 10.24
C PHE A 184 6.25 0.92 11.29
N LYS A 185 6.12 2.25 11.15
CA LYS A 185 5.18 3.06 11.95
C LYS A 185 3.75 2.61 11.74
N LEU A 186 3.37 2.35 10.49
CA LEU A 186 2.04 1.84 10.17
C LEU A 186 1.84 0.41 10.67
N LEU A 187 2.82 -0.47 10.49
CA LEU A 187 2.77 -1.86 10.97
C LEU A 187 2.54 -1.92 12.48
N ASN A 188 3.22 -1.04 13.22
CA ASN A 188 3.11 -0.90 14.68
C ASN A 188 2.06 0.12 15.12
N TYR A 189 1.13 0.51 14.25
CA TYR A 189 0.09 1.46 14.60
C TYR A 189 -0.75 0.90 15.76
N ASP A 190 -0.70 1.58 16.91
CA ASP A 190 -1.51 1.24 18.08
C ASP A 190 -2.72 2.19 18.16
N PRO A 191 -3.94 1.68 17.92
CA PRO A 191 -5.16 2.45 18.04
C PRO A 191 -5.35 3.09 19.42
N ASN A 192 -4.82 2.51 20.48
CA ASN A 192 -5.01 3.00 21.85
C ASN A 192 -4.10 4.17 22.21
N THR A 193 -2.97 4.33 21.52
CA THR A 193 -2.04 5.46 21.73
C THR A 193 -2.37 6.67 20.86
N ALA A 194 -3.06 6.46 19.73
CA ALA A 194 -3.45 7.53 18.80
C ALA A 194 -4.56 8.48 19.34
N GLY A 195 -5.30 8.08 20.37
CA GLY A 195 -6.37 8.87 21.00
C GLY A 195 -5.91 10.00 21.93
N VAL A 196 -4.60 10.18 22.13
CA VAL A 196 -4.06 11.23 23.04
C VAL A 196 -4.08 12.63 22.38
N LYS A 197 -4.37 12.74 21.08
CA LYS A 197 -4.61 14.03 20.40
C LYS A 197 -6.10 14.29 20.18
N GLY A 198 -6.80 14.67 21.24
CA GLY A 198 -7.95 15.59 21.22
C GLY A 198 -9.24 15.22 20.45
N HIS A 199 -9.32 14.10 19.72
CA HIS A 199 -10.54 13.67 19.05
C HIS A 199 -11.04 12.34 19.61
N PRO A 200 -12.34 12.23 19.97
CA PRO A 200 -12.91 10.97 20.43
C PRO A 200 -12.84 9.94 19.30
N ALA A 201 -12.15 8.83 19.54
CA ALA A 201 -12.16 7.70 18.61
C ALA A 201 -13.60 7.18 18.48
N PRO A 202 -14.12 6.99 17.25
CA PRO A 202 -15.47 6.46 17.05
C PRO A 202 -15.60 5.06 17.67
N PRO A 203 -16.83 4.63 18.01
CA PRO A 203 -17.08 3.31 18.58
C PRO A 203 -16.50 2.22 17.67
N ARG A 204 -15.54 1.50 18.23
CA ARG A 204 -14.66 0.57 17.54
C ARG A 204 -15.34 -0.79 17.41
N SER A 205 -15.94 -1.09 16.26
CA SER A 205 -16.55 -2.39 15.95
C SER A 205 -15.53 -3.55 15.89
N GLN A 206 -15.92 -4.79 16.18
CA GLN A 206 -14.99 -5.95 16.07
C GLN A 206 -14.39 -6.14 14.65
N HIS A 207 -15.04 -5.55 13.64
CA HIS A 207 -14.66 -5.65 12.24
C HIS A 207 -13.40 -4.83 11.90
N TRP A 208 -13.16 -3.66 12.50
CA TRP A 208 -11.94 -2.88 12.22
C TRP A 208 -10.70 -3.54 12.83
N GLU A 209 -10.80 -4.18 14.00
CA GLU A 209 -9.69 -4.93 14.61
C GLU A 209 -9.24 -6.07 13.68
N SER A 210 -10.23 -6.80 13.15
CA SER A 210 -9.98 -7.91 12.23
C SER A 210 -9.34 -7.44 10.93
N ARG A 211 -9.79 -6.30 10.36
CA ARG A 211 -9.19 -5.67 9.18
C ARG A 211 -7.75 -5.19 9.43
N LEU A 212 -7.48 -4.61 10.60
CA LEU A 212 -6.14 -4.16 10.97
C LEU A 212 -5.17 -5.33 11.09
N VAL A 213 -5.59 -6.43 11.74
CA VAL A 213 -4.77 -7.65 11.84
C VAL A 213 -4.52 -8.24 10.46
N ALA A 214 -5.54 -8.34 9.60
CA ALA A 214 -5.38 -8.82 8.23
C ALA A 214 -4.38 -7.97 7.44
N LEU A 215 -4.44 -6.63 7.58
CA LEU A 215 -3.47 -5.72 6.99
C LEU A 215 -2.05 -5.98 7.53
N GLN A 216 -1.88 -6.12 8.85
CA GLN A 216 -0.57 -6.41 9.46
C GLN A 216 0.02 -7.73 8.96
N VAL A 217 -0.80 -8.77 8.78
CA VAL A 217 -0.36 -10.05 8.19
C VAL A 217 0.10 -9.84 6.75
N ASN A 218 -0.71 -9.19 5.91
CA ASN A 218 -0.33 -8.89 4.54
C ASN A 218 0.94 -8.04 4.46
N MET A 219 1.14 -7.12 5.41
CA MET A 219 2.37 -6.33 5.51
C MET A 219 3.59 -7.20 5.83
N LEU A 220 3.47 -8.13 6.78
CA LEU A 220 4.55 -9.07 7.08
C LEU A 220 4.88 -9.98 5.89
N ASP A 221 3.86 -10.45 5.17
CA ASP A 221 4.05 -11.23 3.94
C ASP A 221 4.76 -10.39 2.86
N THR A 222 4.40 -9.11 2.75
CA THR A 222 5.06 -8.19 1.81
C THR A 222 6.52 -7.97 2.16
N ILE A 223 6.90 -7.94 3.45
CA ILE A 223 8.31 -7.88 3.86
C ILE A 223 9.07 -9.10 3.34
N GLN A 224 8.48 -10.29 3.39
CA GLN A 224 9.08 -11.48 2.82
C GLN A 224 9.27 -11.32 1.31
N ASP A 225 8.24 -10.88 0.59
CA ASP A 225 8.30 -10.64 -0.86
C ASP A 225 9.32 -9.55 -1.25
N MET A 226 9.56 -8.54 -0.40
CA MET A 226 10.59 -7.53 -0.64
C MET A 226 11.99 -8.16 -0.74
N PHE A 227 12.25 -9.27 -0.04
CA PHE A 227 13.53 -9.97 -0.08
C PHE A 227 13.73 -10.86 -1.31
N ASP A 228 12.70 -11.04 -2.15
CA ASP A 228 12.82 -11.64 -3.48
C ASP A 228 13.40 -10.62 -4.48
N CYS A 229 14.56 -10.08 -4.14
CA CYS A 229 15.29 -9.08 -4.91
C CYS A 229 16.69 -9.58 -5.29
N SER A 230 17.31 -8.94 -6.30
CA SER A 230 18.63 -9.34 -6.79
C SER A 230 19.76 -9.10 -5.78
N ASP A 231 19.64 -8.06 -4.95
CA ASP A 231 20.65 -7.68 -3.95
C ASP A 231 20.08 -7.77 -2.53
N ARG A 232 19.71 -9.00 -2.18
CA ARG A 232 19.16 -9.34 -0.85
C ARG A 232 20.08 -8.90 0.31
N PRO A 233 21.42 -9.08 0.26
CA PRO A 233 22.30 -8.65 1.36
C PRO A 233 22.25 -7.15 1.62
N VAL A 234 22.22 -6.31 0.57
CA VAL A 234 22.09 -4.86 0.73
C VAL A 234 20.73 -4.51 1.34
N LEU A 235 19.64 -5.12 0.87
CA LEU A 235 18.33 -4.86 1.44
C LEU A 235 18.25 -5.30 2.91
N GLN A 236 18.86 -6.44 3.27
CA GLN A 236 18.95 -6.88 4.67
C GLN A 236 19.68 -5.86 5.54
N ALA A 237 20.81 -5.32 5.08
CA ALA A 237 21.53 -4.29 5.81
C ALA A 237 20.69 -3.01 6.03
N ILE A 238 19.92 -2.60 5.01
CA ILE A 238 19.01 -1.46 5.12
C ILE A 238 17.92 -1.73 6.17
N PHE A 239 17.29 -2.90 6.14
CA PHE A 239 16.29 -3.29 7.14
C PHE A 239 16.85 -3.30 8.57
N LEU A 240 18.07 -3.81 8.75
CA LEU A 240 18.76 -3.80 10.04
C LEU A 240 18.99 -2.36 10.54
N ASN A 241 19.45 -1.48 9.65
CA ASN A 241 19.68 -0.06 9.98
C ASN A 241 18.38 0.70 10.27
N SER A 242 17.24 0.26 9.72
CA SER A 242 15.91 0.77 10.04
C SER A 242 15.28 0.13 11.30
N ASN A 243 16.09 -0.51 12.17
CA ASN A 243 15.64 -1.13 13.42
C ASN A 243 14.51 -2.15 13.25
N CYS A 244 14.50 -2.91 12.14
CA CYS A 244 13.40 -3.82 11.82
C CYS A 244 13.09 -4.83 12.95
N PHE A 245 14.10 -5.34 13.65
CA PHE A 245 13.90 -6.27 14.77
C PHE A 245 13.17 -5.65 15.96
N GLU A 246 13.43 -4.38 16.25
CA GLU A 246 12.72 -3.66 17.31
C GLU A 246 11.24 -3.50 16.95
N HIS A 247 10.97 -3.15 15.68
CA HIS A 247 9.61 -3.05 15.16
C HIS A 247 8.87 -4.39 15.17
N LEU A 248 9.52 -5.49 14.79
CA LEU A 248 8.91 -6.82 14.83
C LEU A 248 8.69 -7.31 16.27
N THR A 249 9.66 -7.05 17.17
CA THR A 249 9.54 -7.40 18.58
C THR A 249 8.38 -6.64 19.24
N ARG A 250 8.26 -5.34 18.97
CA ARG A 250 7.14 -4.50 19.43
C ARG A 250 5.80 -5.02 18.92
N LEU A 251 5.71 -5.36 17.63
CA LEU A 251 4.49 -5.93 17.06
C LEU A 251 4.09 -7.24 17.76
N LEU A 252 5.06 -8.13 17.99
CA LEU A 252 4.83 -9.40 18.70
C LEU A 252 4.35 -9.16 20.14
N GLN A 253 4.97 -8.25 20.87
CA GLN A 253 4.55 -7.86 22.23
C GLN A 253 3.12 -7.31 22.26
N ASN A 254 2.72 -6.56 21.24
CA ASN A 254 1.37 -5.99 21.13
C ASN A 254 0.32 -7.01 20.69
N SER A 255 0.71 -8.19 20.23
CA SER A 255 -0.24 -9.24 19.85
C SER A 255 -0.90 -9.86 21.10
N LYS A 256 -2.25 -9.85 21.13
CA LYS A 256 -3.05 -10.33 22.27
C LYS A 256 -2.68 -11.75 22.72
N LEU A 257 -2.28 -12.62 21.78
CA LEU A 257 -1.88 -14.03 22.05
C LEU A 257 -0.55 -14.15 22.79
N VAL A 258 0.41 -13.28 22.49
CA VAL A 258 1.74 -13.31 23.10
C VAL A 258 1.69 -12.70 24.51
N ASN A 259 0.94 -11.62 24.69
CA ASN A 259 0.73 -11.01 26.01
C ASN A 259 0.05 -11.95 27.02
N VAL A 260 -0.94 -12.75 26.59
CA VAL A 260 -1.58 -13.73 27.48
C VAL A 260 -0.59 -14.84 27.90
N ARG A 261 0.29 -15.28 26.99
CA ARG A 261 1.31 -16.30 27.30
C ARG A 261 2.43 -15.78 28.19
N PHE A 262 2.90 -14.56 27.96
CA PHE A 262 3.91 -13.93 28.83
C PHE A 262 3.34 -13.56 30.21
N ALA A 263 2.09 -13.08 30.28
CA ALA A 263 1.43 -12.83 31.55
C ALA A 263 1.19 -14.14 32.35
N ALA A 264 0.86 -15.25 31.67
CA ALA A 264 0.74 -16.55 32.31
C ALA A 264 2.09 -17.06 32.84
N ALA A 265 3.16 -16.92 32.05
CA ALA A 265 4.52 -17.30 32.45
C ALA A 265 5.06 -16.45 33.61
N ASP A 266 4.81 -15.13 33.59
CA ASP A 266 5.21 -14.22 34.69
C ASP A 266 4.42 -14.52 35.99
N LYS A 267 3.15 -14.93 35.86
CA LYS A 267 2.34 -15.39 36.99
C LYS A 267 2.85 -16.71 37.57
N GLU A 268 3.19 -17.69 36.73
CA GLU A 268 3.81 -18.94 37.18
C GLU A 268 5.16 -18.72 37.87
N GLN A 269 5.99 -17.82 37.34
CA GLN A 269 7.30 -17.52 37.91
C GLN A 269 7.19 -16.80 39.27
N LYS A 270 6.21 -15.90 39.43
CA LYS A 270 5.90 -15.25 40.72
C LYS A 270 5.35 -16.24 41.75
N ASP A 271 4.49 -17.17 41.34
CA ASP A 271 3.96 -18.22 42.23
C ASP A 271 5.05 -19.21 42.68
N LEU A 272 5.97 -19.59 41.80
CA LEU A 272 7.14 -20.40 42.13
C LEU A 272 8.06 -19.70 43.13
N THR A 273 8.29 -18.40 42.94
CA THR A 273 9.15 -17.60 43.83
C THR A 273 8.52 -17.46 45.22
N ASN A 274 7.20 -17.24 45.29
CA ASN A 274 6.47 -17.18 46.55
C ASN A 274 6.47 -18.52 47.31
N ARG A 275 6.41 -19.65 46.60
CA ARG A 275 6.51 -21.00 47.17
C ARG A 275 7.90 -21.37 47.68
N LEU A 276 8.95 -20.73 47.19
CA LEU A 276 10.32 -20.94 47.66
C LEU A 276 10.71 -20.02 48.83
N LEU A 277 9.92 -18.98 49.07
CA LEU A 277 10.11 -17.99 50.15
C LEU A 277 9.21 -18.25 51.38
N THR A 278 8.39 -19.31 51.35
CA THR A 278 7.61 -19.83 52.50
C THR A 278 8.10 -21.21 52.90
#